data_AF-A0A1C6ASF5-F1
#
_entry.id   AF-A0A1C6ASF5-F1
#
_cell.length_a   1.000
_cell.length_b   1.000
_cell.length_c   1.000
_cell.angle_alpha   90.00
_cell.angle_beta   90.00
_cell.angle_gamma   90.00
#
_symmetry.space_group_name_H-M   'P 1'
#
loop_
_entity.id
_entity.type
_entity.pdbx_description
1 polymer ?
#
loop_
_entity_poly.entity_id
_entity_poly.type
_entity_poly.pdbx_seq_one_letter_code
_entity_poly.pdbx_strand_id
1 'polypeptide(L)'
;MSKTIITISREFGSGGRSIGKSVAEALEIPYYDKELIKQVAEKTGFAPEYVENAGEYAPGKSILAYFAAFSGRADVMGGMNASDFLWCMQRQVILDLAEKGSCVIVGRCADYILKDNPDAFHIFVHAAPAFRADRIVRLYGESEKKPEERLRDKDTRRKVNYKHFTGREWGRCQNYHLSLDSGVIGVEKCVSMIVELVRSR
;
A
#
# COMPACT_ATOMS: atom_id res chain seq x y z
N MET A 1 19.63 -15.25 9.95
CA MET A 1 18.26 -15.79 9.94
C MET A 1 17.56 -15.25 8.71
N SER A 2 16.82 -16.09 7.97
CA SER A 2 15.95 -15.61 6.88
C SER A 2 14.91 -14.65 7.46
N LYS A 3 14.66 -13.54 6.76
CA LYS A 3 13.63 -12.57 7.15
C LYS A 3 12.31 -12.98 6.50
N THR A 4 11.20 -12.64 7.14
CA THR A 4 9.87 -12.82 6.57
C THR A 4 9.31 -11.46 6.22
N ILE A 5 9.37 -11.08 4.94
CA ILE A 5 8.83 -9.80 4.46
C ILE A 5 7.59 -10.09 3.64
N ILE A 6 6.43 -9.61 4.10
CA ILE A 6 5.15 -9.84 3.41
C ILE A 6 4.66 -8.50 2.87
N THR A 7 4.38 -8.41 1.57
CA THR A 7 3.77 -7.21 0.99
C THR A 7 2.36 -7.51 0.55
N ILE A 8 1.40 -6.65 0.88
CA ILE A 8 -0.01 -6.82 0.51
C ILE A 8 -0.48 -5.63 -0.33
N SER A 9 -0.68 -5.88 -1.63
CA SER A 9 -1.44 -5.01 -2.52
C SER A 9 -2.93 -5.43 -2.51
N ARG A 10 -3.84 -4.48 -2.74
CA ARG A 10 -5.28 -4.72 -2.48
C ARG A 10 -6.23 -3.74 -3.15
N GLU A 11 -7.35 -4.27 -3.62
CA GLU A 11 -8.53 -3.47 -3.95
C GLU A 11 -9.11 -2.79 -2.70
N PHE A 12 -9.68 -1.60 -2.86
CA PHE A 12 -10.38 -0.94 -1.78
C PHE A 12 -11.63 -1.73 -1.41
N GLY A 13 -11.89 -1.89 -0.10
CA GLY A 13 -12.99 -2.72 0.39
C GLY A 13 -12.77 -4.23 0.35
N SER A 14 -11.64 -4.75 -0.15
CA SER A 14 -11.37 -6.21 -0.14
C SER A 14 -10.98 -6.76 1.24
N GLY A 15 -10.77 -5.92 2.24
CA GLY A 15 -10.28 -6.37 3.55
C GLY A 15 -8.78 -6.68 3.60
N GLY A 16 -8.02 -6.47 2.52
CA GLY A 16 -6.57 -6.68 2.50
C GLY A 16 -5.79 -5.95 3.60
N ARG A 17 -6.28 -4.79 4.05
CA ARG A 17 -5.73 -4.07 5.21
C ARG A 17 -5.89 -4.85 6.51
N SER A 18 -7.11 -5.35 6.77
CA SER A 18 -7.43 -6.17 7.95
C SER A 18 -6.62 -7.47 7.92
N ILE A 19 -6.57 -8.14 6.76
CA ILE A 19 -5.78 -9.36 6.56
C ILE A 19 -4.32 -9.10 6.91
N GLY A 20 -3.71 -8.05 6.37
CA GLY A 20 -2.31 -7.74 6.67
C GLY A 20 -2.03 -7.48 8.15
N LYS A 21 -2.94 -6.79 8.84
CA LYS A 21 -2.80 -6.55 10.29
C LYS A 21 -2.86 -7.87 11.06
N SER A 22 -3.85 -8.71 10.77
CA SER A 22 -4.02 -10.00 11.45
C SER A 22 -2.91 -11.01 11.12
N VAL A 23 -2.36 -10.98 9.91
CA VAL A 23 -1.16 -11.78 9.56
C VAL A 23 0.04 -11.33 10.37
N ALA A 24 0.28 -10.02 10.48
CA ALA A 24 1.38 -9.48 11.27
C ALA A 24 1.26 -9.87 12.76
N GLU A 25 0.06 -9.76 13.33
CA GLU A 25 -0.26 -10.18 14.70
C GLU A 25 -0.01 -11.68 14.90
N ALA A 26 -0.49 -12.54 13.98
CA ALA A 26 -0.33 -13.99 14.08
C ALA A 26 1.11 -14.50 13.91
N LEU A 27 1.96 -13.72 13.26
CA LEU A 27 3.38 -14.00 13.07
C LEU A 27 4.27 -13.25 14.07
N GLU A 28 3.69 -12.40 14.91
CA GLU A 28 4.42 -11.56 15.88
C GLU A 28 5.49 -10.66 15.21
N ILE A 29 5.19 -10.14 14.02
CA ILE A 29 6.08 -9.25 13.26
C ILE A 29 5.48 -7.85 13.08
N PRO A 30 6.30 -6.80 12.92
CA PRO A 30 5.83 -5.44 12.67
C PRO A 30 4.87 -5.30 11.48
N TYR A 31 3.88 -4.42 11.63
CA TYR A 31 2.90 -4.06 10.60
C TYR A 31 3.08 -2.60 10.15
N TYR A 32 3.21 -2.39 8.84
CA TYR A 32 3.41 -1.08 8.23
C TYR A 32 2.32 -0.77 7.20
N ASP A 33 1.51 0.23 7.51
CA ASP A 33 0.50 0.84 6.63
C ASP A 33 0.51 2.35 6.87
N LYS A 34 -0.35 2.86 7.77
CA LYS A 34 -0.35 4.29 8.14
C LYS A 34 0.93 4.73 8.85
N GLU A 35 1.60 3.84 9.56
CA GLU A 35 2.86 4.19 10.23
C GLU A 35 3.99 4.46 9.22
N LEU A 36 3.97 3.81 8.06
CA LEU A 36 4.90 4.10 6.98
C LEU A 36 4.68 5.52 6.43
N ILE A 37 3.42 5.95 6.33
CA ILE A 37 3.06 7.32 5.92
C ILE A 37 3.67 8.33 6.88
N LYS A 38 3.60 8.10 8.19
CA LYS A 38 4.21 8.98 9.19
C LYS A 38 5.72 9.05 9.07
N GLN A 39 6.40 7.90 8.96
CA GLN A 39 7.85 7.88 8.79
C GLN A 39 8.31 8.61 7.51
N VAL A 40 7.55 8.47 6.42
CA VAL A 40 7.82 9.22 5.18
C VAL A 40 7.55 10.72 5.38
N ALA A 41 6.46 11.08 6.05
CA ALA A 41 6.14 12.47 6.38
C ALA A 41 7.22 13.14 7.24
N GLU A 42 7.71 12.44 8.27
CA GLU A 42 8.79 12.91 9.13
C GLU A 42 10.10 13.09 8.36
N LYS A 43 10.47 12.13 7.51
CA LYS A 43 11.69 12.24 6.68
C LYS A 43 11.61 13.34 5.61
N THR A 44 10.44 13.56 5.03
CA THR A 44 10.24 14.55 3.95
C THR A 44 9.90 15.94 4.47
N GLY A 45 9.36 16.04 5.68
CA GLY A 45 8.70 17.23 6.21
C GLY A 45 7.33 17.52 5.59
N PHE A 46 6.76 16.60 4.81
CA PHE A 46 5.42 16.78 4.23
C PHE A 46 4.33 16.47 5.24
N ALA A 47 3.18 17.13 5.07
CA ALA A 47 1.98 16.79 5.82
C ALA A 47 1.62 15.30 5.60
N PRO A 48 1.29 14.52 6.64
CA PRO A 48 0.88 13.12 6.49
C PRO A 48 -0.27 12.93 5.50
N GLU A 49 -1.22 13.87 5.43
CA GLU A 49 -2.31 13.86 4.47
C GLU A 49 -1.80 14.00 3.04
N TYR A 50 -0.77 14.82 2.82
CA TYR A 50 -0.14 14.95 1.51
C TYR A 50 0.56 13.64 1.11
N VAL A 51 1.29 12.99 2.03
CA VAL A 51 1.95 11.69 1.77
C VAL A 51 0.94 10.58 1.50
N GLU A 52 -0.13 10.51 2.30
CA GLU A 52 -1.20 9.52 2.13
C GLU A 52 -1.83 9.67 0.75
N ASN A 53 -2.17 10.90 0.38
CA ASN A 53 -2.77 11.22 -0.90
C ASN A 53 -1.76 11.01 -2.05
N ALA A 54 -0.56 11.58 -2.00
CA ALA A 54 0.38 11.59 -3.11
C ALA A 54 0.86 10.17 -3.51
N GLY A 55 1.02 9.23 -2.58
CA GLY A 55 1.24 7.82 -2.98
C GLY A 55 -0.05 7.08 -3.43
N GLU A 56 -1.19 7.77 -3.49
CA GLU A 56 -2.42 7.39 -4.21
C GLU A 56 -2.73 8.34 -5.41
N TYR A 57 -1.99 9.44 -5.66
CA TYR A 57 -2.24 10.39 -6.77
C TYR A 57 -1.18 10.27 -7.87
N ALA A 58 -1.59 10.47 -9.12
CA ALA A 58 -0.67 10.78 -10.20
C ALA A 58 -0.12 12.22 -10.06
N PRO A 59 1.13 12.50 -10.46
CA PRO A 59 1.65 13.86 -10.48
C PRO A 59 0.78 14.75 -11.37
N GLY A 60 0.26 15.86 -10.83
CA GLY A 60 -0.33 16.92 -11.65
C GLY A 60 -1.43 17.82 -11.07
N LYS A 61 -1.93 17.64 -9.83
CA LYS A 61 -3.15 18.36 -9.39
C LYS A 61 -3.13 19.15 -8.07
N SER A 62 -1.98 19.44 -7.45
CA SER A 62 -1.98 20.42 -6.34
C SER A 62 -0.68 21.20 -6.20
N ILE A 63 -0.52 22.18 -7.09
CA ILE A 63 0.57 23.15 -7.03
C ILE A 63 0.41 24.11 -5.83
N LEU A 64 -0.81 24.29 -5.32
CA LEU A 64 -1.12 25.17 -4.19
C LEU A 64 -0.75 24.55 -2.83
N ALA A 65 -1.00 23.25 -2.62
CA ALA A 65 -0.48 22.54 -1.45
C ALA A 65 1.06 22.46 -1.46
N TYR A 66 1.64 22.38 -2.66
CA TYR A 66 3.07 22.45 -2.89
C TYR A 66 3.65 23.81 -2.45
N PHE A 67 3.07 24.94 -2.84
CA PHE A 67 3.57 26.27 -2.46
C PHE A 67 3.47 26.56 -0.94
N ALA A 68 2.39 26.13 -0.29
CA ALA A 68 2.18 26.35 1.15
C ALA A 68 3.16 25.53 2.04
N ALA A 69 3.61 24.36 1.58
CA ALA A 69 4.58 23.54 2.30
C ALA A 69 6.05 23.93 2.05
N PHE A 70 6.33 24.77 1.04
CA PHE A 70 7.68 24.98 0.48
C PHE A 70 8.19 26.42 0.48
N SER A 71 7.81 27.24 1.46
CA SER A 71 8.56 28.47 1.73
C SER A 71 9.98 28.11 2.26
N GLY A 72 10.90 27.69 1.37
CA GLY A 72 12.35 27.58 1.66
C GLY A 72 13.07 26.23 1.45
N ARG A 73 12.52 25.22 0.74
CA ARG A 73 13.14 23.86 0.67
C ARG A 73 13.50 23.31 -0.72
N ALA A 74 13.61 24.16 -1.74
CA ALA A 74 13.93 23.72 -3.11
C ALA A 74 15.25 22.91 -3.23
N ASP A 75 16.23 23.20 -2.38
CA ASP A 75 17.55 22.56 -2.37
C ASP A 75 17.50 21.08 -1.93
N VAL A 76 16.57 20.74 -1.01
CA VAL A 76 16.42 19.37 -0.45
C VAL A 76 15.89 18.37 -1.47
N MET A 77 15.15 18.84 -2.48
CA MET A 77 14.57 17.99 -3.51
C MET A 77 15.51 17.72 -4.69
N GLY A 78 16.68 18.37 -4.73
CA GLY A 78 17.67 18.16 -5.79
C GLY A 78 17.12 18.38 -7.21
N GLY A 79 16.15 19.28 -7.37
CA GLY A 79 15.49 19.55 -8.66
C GLY A 79 14.39 18.56 -9.08
N MET A 80 14.07 17.54 -8.27
CA MET A 80 12.93 16.65 -8.52
C MET A 80 11.59 17.37 -8.30
N ASN A 81 10.55 16.92 -8.99
CA ASN A 81 9.18 17.29 -8.60
C ASN A 81 8.75 16.52 -7.34
N ALA A 82 7.68 16.99 -6.69
CA ALA A 82 7.24 16.42 -5.41
C ALA A 82 6.85 14.94 -5.47
N SER A 83 6.31 14.49 -6.59
CA SER A 83 5.90 13.09 -6.79
C SER A 83 7.11 12.17 -6.86
N ASP A 84 8.13 12.54 -7.63
CA ASP A 84 9.36 11.77 -7.79
C ASP A 84 10.18 11.77 -6.50
N PHE A 85 10.27 12.92 -5.83
CA PHE A 85 10.92 13.01 -4.53
C PHE A 85 10.22 12.12 -3.49
N LEU A 86 8.89 12.18 -3.42
CA LEU A 86 8.13 11.34 -2.49
C LEU A 86 8.29 9.85 -2.80
N TRP A 87 8.29 9.48 -4.09
CA TRP A 87 8.57 8.12 -4.52
C TRP A 87 9.94 7.65 -4.05
N CYS A 88 10.99 8.43 -4.26
CA CYS A 88 12.34 8.11 -3.81
C CYS A 88 12.40 7.90 -2.29
N MET A 89 11.76 8.79 -1.52
CA MET A 89 11.75 8.70 -0.05
C MET A 89 10.95 7.51 0.45
N GLN A 90 9.77 7.25 -0.13
CA GLN A 90 8.95 6.08 0.20
C GLN A 90 9.68 4.78 -0.14
N ARG A 91 10.34 4.73 -1.31
CA ARG A 91 11.17 3.59 -1.71
C ARG A 91 12.26 3.33 -0.68
N GLN A 92 12.98 4.38 -0.25
CA GLN A 92 14.02 4.24 0.74
C GLN A 92 13.47 3.72 2.07
N VAL A 93 12.36 4.28 2.57
CA VAL A 93 11.72 3.79 3.80
C VAL A 93 11.33 2.32 3.71
N ILE A 94 10.77 1.86 2.59
CA ILE A 94 10.41 0.44 2.41
C ILE A 94 11.64 -0.46 2.45
N LEU A 95 12.74 -0.04 1.80
CA LEU A 95 14.01 -0.78 1.82
C LEU A 95 14.60 -0.84 3.23
N ASP A 96 14.62 0.29 3.95
CA ASP A 96 15.12 0.36 5.34
C ASP A 96 14.31 -0.58 6.27
N LEU A 97 12.99 -0.62 6.12
CA LEU A 97 12.11 -1.49 6.91
C LEU A 97 12.37 -2.97 6.64
N ALA A 98 12.54 -3.35 5.36
CA ALA A 98 12.90 -4.70 4.96
C ALA A 98 14.32 -5.11 5.42
N GLU A 99 15.25 -4.15 5.47
CA GLU A 99 16.60 -4.37 5.99
C GLU A 99 16.60 -4.55 7.51
N LYS A 100 15.74 -3.83 8.23
CA LYS A 100 15.62 -3.93 9.70
C LYS A 100 15.18 -5.32 10.17
N GLY A 101 14.30 -6.00 9.45
CA GLY A 101 13.85 -7.34 9.81
C GLY A 101 12.53 -7.77 9.18
N SER A 102 11.96 -8.86 9.71
CA SER A 102 10.66 -9.38 9.29
C SER A 102 9.55 -8.33 9.49
N CYS A 103 8.62 -8.23 8.54
CA CYS A 103 7.50 -7.29 8.61
C CYS A 103 6.39 -7.58 7.60
N VAL A 104 5.23 -6.98 7.81
CA VAL A 104 4.13 -6.88 6.84
C VAL A 104 3.98 -5.44 6.37
N ILE A 105 4.00 -5.20 5.06
CA ILE A 105 3.86 -3.87 4.44
C ILE A 105 2.63 -3.86 3.53
N VAL A 106 1.74 -2.88 3.68
CA VAL A 106 0.50 -2.79 2.89
C VAL A 106 0.56 -1.66 1.85
N GLY A 107 0.46 -2.02 0.57
CA GLY A 107 0.35 -1.09 -0.56
C GLY A 107 1.66 -0.40 -0.96
N ARG A 108 1.56 0.84 -1.44
CA ARG A 108 2.70 1.75 -1.70
C ARG A 108 3.76 1.19 -2.67
N CYS A 109 3.32 0.34 -3.61
CA CYS A 109 4.18 -0.38 -4.55
C CYS A 109 5.26 -1.23 -3.88
N ALA A 110 5.06 -1.65 -2.63
CA ALA A 110 6.05 -2.45 -1.89
C ALA A 110 6.37 -3.76 -2.60
N ASP A 111 5.39 -4.38 -3.28
CA ASP A 111 5.62 -5.58 -4.10
C ASP A 111 6.63 -5.34 -5.23
N TYR A 112 6.58 -4.18 -5.87
CA TYR A 112 7.51 -3.83 -6.92
C TYR A 112 8.89 -3.42 -6.37
N ILE A 113 8.90 -2.63 -5.28
CA ILE A 113 10.13 -2.13 -4.66
C ILE A 113 10.98 -3.30 -4.13
N LEU A 114 10.33 -4.34 -3.61
CA LEU A 114 10.97 -5.50 -3.01
C LEU A 114 10.97 -6.73 -3.93
N LYS A 115 10.70 -6.56 -5.23
CA LYS A 115 10.53 -7.66 -6.21
C LYS A 115 11.73 -8.61 -6.31
N ASP A 116 12.93 -8.10 -6.06
CA ASP A 116 14.19 -8.84 -6.17
C ASP A 116 14.70 -9.33 -4.79
N ASN A 117 13.92 -9.09 -3.72
CA ASN A 117 14.26 -9.53 -2.38
C ASN A 117 13.80 -10.99 -2.16
N PRO A 118 14.72 -11.95 -1.95
CA PRO A 118 14.37 -13.38 -1.84
C PRO A 118 13.52 -13.71 -0.60
N ASP A 119 13.62 -12.88 0.45
CA ASP A 119 12.85 -13.01 1.70
C ASP A 119 11.43 -12.43 1.57
N ALA A 120 11.09 -11.80 0.42
CA ALA A 120 9.80 -11.18 0.21
C ALA A 120 8.72 -12.16 -0.29
N PHE A 121 7.48 -11.97 0.15
CA PHE A 121 6.29 -12.68 -0.30
C PHE A 121 5.18 -11.68 -0.66
N HIS A 122 4.89 -11.59 -1.96
CA HIS A 122 3.98 -10.58 -2.51
C HIS A 122 2.57 -11.15 -2.69
N ILE A 123 1.59 -10.48 -2.09
CA ILE A 123 0.19 -10.91 -2.05
C ILE A 123 -0.70 -9.82 -2.66
N PHE A 124 -1.69 -10.23 -3.43
CA PHE A 124 -2.77 -9.37 -3.88
C PHE A 124 -4.12 -9.83 -3.31
N VAL A 125 -4.90 -8.91 -2.75
CA VAL A 125 -6.25 -9.21 -2.21
C VAL A 125 -7.31 -8.44 -2.98
N HIS A 126 -8.21 -9.18 -3.63
CA HIS A 126 -9.36 -8.66 -4.36
C HIS A 126 -10.66 -9.24 -3.82
N ALA A 127 -11.79 -8.70 -4.27
CA ALA A 127 -13.12 -9.29 -4.06
C ALA A 127 -14.13 -8.70 -5.05
N ALA A 128 -15.27 -9.38 -5.23
CA ALA A 128 -16.36 -8.86 -6.05
C ALA A 128 -16.83 -7.46 -5.58
N PRO A 129 -17.15 -6.52 -6.49
CA PRO A 129 -17.55 -5.16 -6.13
C PRO A 129 -18.69 -5.09 -5.10
N ALA A 130 -19.69 -5.98 -5.20
CA ALA A 130 -20.81 -6.03 -4.25
C ALA A 130 -20.35 -6.32 -2.81
N PHE A 131 -19.45 -7.31 -2.63
CA PHE A 131 -18.85 -7.61 -1.33
C PHE A 131 -18.07 -6.41 -0.80
N ARG A 132 -17.28 -5.76 -1.66
CA ARG A 132 -16.47 -4.60 -1.28
C ARG A 132 -17.34 -3.41 -0.89
N ALA A 133 -18.43 -3.16 -1.61
CA ALA A 133 -19.39 -2.09 -1.36
C ALA A 133 -20.08 -2.28 0.00
N ASP A 134 -20.66 -3.46 0.26
CA ASP A 134 -21.25 -3.82 1.55
C ASP A 134 -20.25 -3.62 2.70
N ARG A 135 -19.03 -4.14 2.52
CA ARG A 135 -18.00 -4.07 3.55
C ARG A 135 -17.60 -2.63 3.88
N ILE A 136 -17.47 -1.74 2.90
CA ILE A 136 -17.10 -0.34 3.18
C ILE A 136 -18.23 0.42 3.86
N VAL A 137 -19.49 0.14 3.54
CA VAL A 137 -20.65 0.73 4.23
C VAL A 137 -20.68 0.25 5.68
N ARG A 138 -20.55 -1.06 5.91
CA ARG A 138 -20.53 -1.63 7.27
C ARG A 138 -19.40 -1.07 8.14
N LEU A 139 -18.21 -0.88 7.58
CA LEU A 139 -17.02 -0.48 8.35
C LEU A 139 -16.82 1.04 8.47
N TYR A 140 -17.23 1.79 7.46
CA TYR A 140 -16.96 3.24 7.39
C TYR A 140 -18.23 4.09 7.36
N GLY A 141 -19.40 3.47 7.33
CA GLY A 141 -20.68 4.14 7.21
C GLY A 141 -20.99 4.64 5.80
N GLU A 142 -22.19 5.20 5.70
CA GLU A 142 -22.68 5.92 4.53
C GLU A 142 -21.84 7.17 4.27
N SER A 143 -21.83 7.61 3.02
CA SER A 143 -21.21 8.87 2.62
C SER A 143 -21.99 9.49 1.47
N GLU A 144 -21.73 10.77 1.15
CA GLU A 144 -22.37 11.45 0.01
C GLU A 144 -22.11 10.73 -1.33
N LYS A 145 -20.96 10.08 -1.48
CA LYS A 145 -20.63 9.24 -2.64
C LYS A 145 -21.19 7.84 -2.47
N LYS A 146 -21.76 7.30 -3.55
CA LYS A 146 -22.18 5.89 -3.61
C LYS A 146 -21.00 4.95 -3.33
N PRO A 147 -21.22 3.82 -2.66
CA PRO A 147 -20.16 2.86 -2.35
C PRO A 147 -19.30 2.49 -3.57
N GLU A 148 -19.92 2.20 -4.72
CA GLU A 148 -19.23 1.80 -5.95
C GLU A 148 -18.33 2.92 -6.49
N GLU A 149 -18.73 4.18 -6.32
CA GLU A 149 -17.91 5.33 -6.70
C GLU A 149 -16.67 5.44 -5.81
N ARG A 150 -16.82 5.24 -4.49
CA ARG A 150 -15.69 5.21 -3.55
C ARG A 150 -14.69 4.11 -3.90
N LEU A 151 -15.19 2.92 -4.28
CA LEU A 151 -14.35 1.81 -4.74
C LEU A 151 -13.57 2.20 -6.00
N ARG A 152 -14.27 2.65 -7.04
CA ARG A 152 -13.67 3.03 -8.32
C ARG A 152 -12.64 4.14 -8.17
N ASP A 153 -12.95 5.18 -7.40
CA ASP A 153 -12.05 6.32 -7.19
C ASP A 153 -10.71 5.86 -6.59
N LYS A 154 -10.76 5.03 -5.53
CA LYS A 154 -9.56 4.56 -4.85
C LYS A 154 -8.77 3.54 -5.67
N ASP A 155 -9.44 2.62 -6.36
CA ASP A 155 -8.76 1.61 -7.17
C ASP A 155 -8.14 2.23 -8.43
N THR A 156 -8.82 3.18 -9.08
CA THR A 156 -8.27 3.92 -10.23
C THR A 156 -7.01 4.66 -9.84
N ARG A 157 -7.05 5.36 -8.71
CA ARG A 157 -5.89 6.05 -8.12
C ARG A 157 -4.69 5.12 -7.91
N ARG A 158 -4.92 3.97 -7.29
CA ARG A 158 -3.88 2.94 -7.08
C ARG A 158 -3.35 2.40 -8.40
N LYS A 159 -4.22 2.11 -9.37
CA LYS A 159 -3.84 1.60 -10.69
C LYS A 159 -2.95 2.61 -11.44
N VAL A 160 -3.33 3.90 -11.46
CA VAL A 160 -2.57 4.94 -12.14
C VAL A 160 -1.21 5.15 -11.47
N ASN A 161 -1.18 5.29 -10.15
CA ASN A 161 0.06 5.44 -9.38
C ASN A 161 1.02 4.26 -9.62
N TYR A 162 0.51 3.03 -9.52
CA TYR A 162 1.31 1.83 -9.73
C TYR A 162 1.84 1.76 -11.17
N LYS A 163 1.00 2.04 -12.17
CA LYS A 163 1.42 2.05 -13.58
C LYS A 163 2.51 3.08 -13.84
N HIS A 164 2.37 4.28 -13.27
CA HIS A 164 3.32 5.38 -13.44
C HIS A 164 4.71 5.01 -12.91
N PHE A 165 4.81 4.52 -11.67
CA PHE A 165 6.11 4.26 -11.03
C PHE A 165 6.72 2.89 -11.34
N THR A 166 5.92 1.92 -11.76
CA THR A 166 6.40 0.54 -11.97
C THR A 166 6.37 0.10 -13.44
N GLY A 167 5.63 0.81 -14.29
CA GLY A 167 5.33 0.38 -15.66
C GLY A 167 4.41 -0.85 -15.74
N ARG A 168 4.08 -1.51 -14.63
CA ARG A 168 3.30 -2.75 -14.57
C ARG A 168 1.80 -2.47 -14.44
N GLU A 169 0.98 -3.48 -14.78
CA GLU A 169 -0.45 -3.43 -14.53
C GLU A 169 -0.77 -3.87 -13.09
N TRP A 170 -1.43 -3.00 -12.35
CA TRP A 170 -1.85 -3.29 -10.97
C TRP A 170 -2.93 -4.37 -10.94
N GLY A 171 -2.80 -5.32 -10.01
CA GLY A 171 -3.72 -6.47 -9.89
C GLY A 171 -3.47 -7.61 -10.87
N ARG A 172 -2.47 -7.49 -11.76
CA ARG A 172 -2.03 -8.60 -12.62
C ARG A 172 -1.39 -9.69 -11.77
N CYS A 173 -1.96 -10.90 -11.79
CA CYS A 173 -1.55 -12.00 -10.89
C CYS A 173 -0.06 -12.35 -10.97
N GLN A 174 0.57 -12.24 -12.15
CA GLN A 174 2.01 -12.52 -12.32
C GLN A 174 2.95 -11.56 -11.58
N ASN A 175 2.45 -10.44 -11.05
CA ASN A 175 3.26 -9.55 -10.21
C ASN A 175 3.34 -10.03 -8.75
N TYR A 176 2.57 -11.05 -8.37
CA TYR A 176 2.38 -11.50 -7.00
C TYR A 176 2.63 -13.01 -6.90
N HIS A 177 3.05 -13.48 -5.73
CA HIS A 177 3.19 -14.91 -5.44
C HIS A 177 1.85 -15.54 -5.05
N LEU A 178 0.90 -14.75 -4.54
CA LEU A 178 -0.43 -15.20 -4.16
C LEU A 178 -1.49 -14.13 -4.46
N SER A 179 -2.60 -14.52 -5.08
CA SER A 179 -3.79 -13.67 -5.26
C SER A 179 -4.99 -14.33 -4.60
N LEU A 180 -5.70 -13.59 -3.74
CA LEU A 180 -6.81 -14.11 -2.95
C LEU A 180 -8.09 -13.30 -3.20
N ASP A 181 -9.18 -14.02 -3.49
CA ASP A 181 -10.53 -13.47 -3.42
C ASP A 181 -11.06 -13.60 -2.00
N SER A 182 -10.99 -12.52 -1.22
CA SER A 182 -11.43 -12.51 0.17
C SER A 182 -12.96 -12.51 0.32
N GLY A 183 -13.70 -12.19 -0.75
CA GLY A 183 -15.15 -12.25 -0.76
C GLY A 183 -15.65 -13.68 -0.83
N VAL A 184 -14.94 -14.55 -1.56
CA VAL A 184 -15.24 -15.99 -1.66
C VAL A 184 -14.62 -16.77 -0.50
N ILE A 185 -13.34 -16.52 -0.18
CA ILE A 185 -12.59 -17.31 0.80
C ILE A 185 -12.93 -16.91 2.24
N GLY A 186 -13.27 -15.62 2.46
CA GLY A 186 -13.44 -15.05 3.78
C GLY A 186 -12.11 -14.55 4.38
N VAL A 187 -12.19 -13.43 5.10
CA VAL A 187 -11.02 -12.71 5.64
C VAL A 187 -10.17 -13.57 6.57
N GLU A 188 -10.79 -14.29 7.51
CA GLU A 188 -10.08 -15.13 8.48
C GLU A 188 -9.35 -16.30 7.80
N LYS A 189 -10.01 -16.93 6.82
CA LYS A 189 -9.39 -18.03 6.07
C LYS A 189 -8.22 -17.52 5.24
N CYS A 190 -8.33 -16.36 4.60
CA CYS A 190 -7.18 -15.72 3.94
C CYS A 190 -5.99 -15.52 4.89
N VAL A 191 -6.22 -15.04 6.13
CA VAL A 191 -5.15 -14.90 7.14
C VAL A 191 -4.49 -16.24 7.42
N SER A 192 -5.28 -17.29 7.69
CA SER A 192 -4.75 -18.62 7.99
C SER A 192 -3.89 -19.18 6.85
N MET A 193 -4.34 -19.04 5.60
CA MET A 193 -3.60 -19.52 4.42
C MET A 193 -2.27 -18.77 4.25
N ILE A 194 -2.25 -17.46 4.47
CA ILE A 194 -1.02 -16.66 4.36
C ILE A 194 -0.02 -17.08 5.43
N VAL A 195 -0.47 -17.22 6.68
CA VAL A 195 0.39 -17.62 7.80
C VAL A 195 0.97 -19.02 7.57
N GLU A 196 0.15 -19.96 7.10
CA GLU A 196 0.58 -21.33 6.79
C GLU A 196 1.64 -21.36 5.68
N LEU A 197 1.37 -20.69 4.55
CA LEU A 197 2.32 -20.63 3.43
C LEU A 197 3.65 -20.00 3.85
N VAL A 198 3.61 -18.93 4.63
CA VAL A 198 4.81 -18.22 5.11
C VAL A 198 5.64 -19.08 6.07
N ARG A 199 5.00 -19.83 6.97
CA ARG A 199 5.71 -20.73 7.90
C ARG A 199 6.31 -21.96 7.22
N SER A 200 5.80 -22.32 6.04
CA SER A 200 6.28 -23.48 5.27
C SER A 200 7.41 -23.20 4.27
N ARG A 201 7.85 -21.94 4.14
CA ARG A 201 8.98 -21.52 3.30
C ARG A 201 10.30 -21.60 4.05
#